data_AF-A0A7V4E662-F1
#
_entry.id   AF-A0A7V4E662-F1
#
_cell.length_a   1.000
_cell.length_b   1.000
_cell.length_c   1.000
_cell.angle_alpha   90.00
_cell.angle_beta   90.00
_cell.angle_gamma   90.00
#
_symmetry.space_group_name_H-M   'P 1'
#
loop_
_entity.id
_entity.type
_entity.pdbx_description
1 polymer ?
#
loop_
_entity_poly.entity_id
_entity_poly.type
_entity_poly.pdbx_seq_one_letter_code
_entity_poly.pdbx_strand_id
1 'polypeptide(L)'
;VTQEGGYKEAFGFVGDRTEQGVGGGVCQVSTTLFRAFFFAGLPILERHAHSYQVAYYKPTGLDAAVIQPYKDLRVLNDTPGYILVQRSVQGTTLRFHLFGTKDREVRWEGPFVSERKPPLPPKEVVEPSLPPGTRKQVDFAAEGAKVEVRRTVRYGDGRVKEDKLVSVYRPWGAVYLVGPTPPPKAPPAPQGGGGGAP
;
A
#
# COMPACT_ATOMS: atom_id res chain seq x y z
N VAL A 1 13.37 10.27 2.89
CA VAL A 1 12.00 10.70 3.28
C VAL A 1 12.05 11.36 4.64
N THR A 2 11.71 12.65 4.77
CA THR A 2 11.77 13.41 6.05
C THR A 2 10.54 14.31 6.20
N GLN A 3 10.17 14.67 7.43
CA GLN A 3 9.00 15.54 7.67
C GLN A 3 9.26 16.96 7.16
N GLU A 4 10.50 17.44 7.29
CA GLU A 4 11.00 18.69 6.71
C GLU A 4 10.91 18.72 5.17
N GLY A 5 10.97 17.55 4.52
CA GLY A 5 10.73 17.40 3.09
C GLY A 5 9.26 17.49 2.66
N GLY A 6 8.35 17.83 3.58
CA GLY A 6 6.91 17.97 3.33
C GLY A 6 6.12 16.65 3.34
N TYR A 7 6.73 15.56 3.80
CA TYR A 7 6.08 14.25 3.88
C TYR A 7 5.20 14.16 5.12
N LYS A 8 3.96 13.70 4.94
CA LYS A 8 3.04 13.47 6.04
C LYS A 8 3.33 12.12 6.71
N GLU A 9 3.06 12.05 8.00
CA GLU A 9 2.98 10.79 8.71
C GLU A 9 1.80 9.98 8.17
N ALA A 10 2.04 8.71 7.91
CA ALA A 10 0.99 7.73 7.72
C ALA A 10 1.43 6.44 8.38
N PHE A 11 0.47 5.56 8.64
CA PHE A 11 0.78 4.20 9.00
C PHE A 11 1.54 3.53 7.84
N GLY A 12 2.82 3.30 8.06
CA GLY A 12 3.70 2.47 7.25
C GLY A 12 3.82 1.08 7.86
N PHE A 13 4.37 0.14 7.10
CA PHE A 13 4.47 -1.25 7.53
C PHE A 13 5.95 -1.61 7.60
N VAL A 14 6.43 -1.86 8.81
CA VAL A 14 7.81 -2.25 9.07
C VAL A 14 7.78 -3.67 9.65
N GLY A 15 8.19 -4.65 8.84
CA GLY A 15 8.10 -6.06 9.17
C GLY A 15 6.64 -6.53 9.33
N ASP A 16 6.29 -6.92 10.55
CA ASP A 16 5.01 -7.48 10.98
C ASP A 16 4.24 -6.52 11.91
N ARG A 17 4.59 -5.22 11.82
CA ARG A 17 3.95 -4.14 12.57
C ARG A 17 3.52 -3.02 11.63
N THR A 18 2.36 -2.47 11.95
CA THR A 18 1.89 -1.19 11.44
C THR A 18 2.50 -0.11 12.34
N GLU A 19 3.41 0.68 11.79
CA GLU A 19 4.11 1.73 12.52
C GLU A 19 3.79 3.07 11.86
N GLN A 20 3.61 4.12 12.67
CA GLN A 20 3.47 5.46 12.14
C GLN A 20 4.83 5.91 11.61
N GLY A 21 4.92 6.07 10.28
CA GLY A 21 6.15 6.41 9.58
C GLY A 21 5.97 7.69 8.77
N VAL A 22 7.06 8.44 8.62
CA VAL A 22 7.11 9.60 7.72
C VAL A 22 7.21 9.08 6.29
N GLY A 23 6.23 9.42 5.42
CA GLY A 23 6.19 8.92 4.04
C GLY A 23 4.81 8.53 3.50
N GLY A 24 3.74 8.97 4.16
CA GLY A 24 2.38 8.73 3.71
C GLY A 24 2.15 9.15 2.26
N GLY A 25 1.60 8.23 1.46
CA GLY A 25 1.28 8.48 0.05
C GLY A 25 2.42 8.24 -0.94
N VAL A 26 3.67 8.00 -0.49
CA VAL A 26 4.79 7.71 -1.41
C VAL A 26 4.51 6.48 -2.26
N CYS A 27 4.01 5.41 -1.64
CA CYS A 27 3.63 4.19 -2.37
C CYS A 27 2.51 4.41 -3.40
N GLN A 28 1.61 5.37 -3.16
CA GLN A 28 0.56 5.73 -4.11
C GLN A 28 1.17 6.43 -5.33
N VAL A 29 2.11 7.36 -5.10
CA VAL A 29 2.86 8.04 -6.14
C VAL A 29 3.65 7.04 -6.99
N SER A 30 4.46 6.17 -6.35
CA SER A 30 5.27 5.18 -7.05
C SER A 30 4.42 4.17 -7.80
N THR A 31 3.31 3.69 -7.22
CA THR A 31 2.38 2.77 -7.91
C THR A 31 1.73 3.43 -9.13
N THR A 32 1.28 4.67 -9.01
CA THR A 32 0.63 5.38 -10.12
C THR A 32 1.63 5.65 -11.25
N LEU A 33 2.84 6.07 -10.90
CA LEU A 33 3.89 6.35 -11.88
C LEU A 33 4.43 5.07 -12.53
N PHE A 34 4.61 4.00 -11.76
CA PHE A 34 4.94 2.66 -12.28
C PHE A 34 3.91 2.21 -13.33
N ARG A 35 2.61 2.36 -13.06
CA ARG A 35 1.56 2.01 -14.02
C ARG A 35 1.68 2.83 -15.30
N ALA A 36 1.91 4.13 -15.18
CA ALA A 36 2.11 4.99 -16.35
C ALA A 36 3.29 4.51 -17.21
N PHE A 37 4.45 4.23 -16.60
CA PHE A 37 5.62 3.70 -17.31
C PHE A 37 5.39 2.29 -17.88
N PHE A 38 4.71 1.43 -17.14
CA PHE A 38 4.36 0.07 -17.56
C PHE A 38 3.47 0.10 -18.81
N PHE A 39 2.41 0.91 -18.81
CA PHE A 39 1.50 1.04 -19.94
C PHE A 39 2.08 1.86 -21.10
N ALA A 40 3.09 2.69 -20.86
CA ALA A 40 3.88 3.33 -21.91
C ALA A 40 4.88 2.37 -22.59
N GLY A 41 5.05 1.14 -22.09
CA GLY A 41 5.95 0.14 -22.69
C GLY A 41 7.42 0.41 -22.41
N LEU A 42 7.72 1.17 -21.34
CA LEU A 42 9.10 1.41 -20.93
C LEU A 42 9.68 0.17 -20.21
N PRO A 43 10.98 -0.11 -20.38
CA PRO A 43 11.68 -1.11 -19.58
C PRO A 43 11.70 -0.73 -18.10
N ILE A 44 11.14 -1.61 -17.27
CA ILE A 44 11.19 -1.49 -15.81
C ILE A 44 12.45 -2.21 -15.34
N LEU A 45 13.43 -1.47 -14.84
CA LEU A 45 14.73 -1.98 -14.39
C LEU A 45 14.67 -2.46 -12.94
N GLU A 46 13.87 -1.80 -12.11
CA GLU A 46 13.64 -2.17 -10.72
C GLU A 46 12.19 -1.87 -10.35
N ARG A 47 11.52 -2.86 -9.76
CA ARG A 47 10.19 -2.70 -9.16
C ARG A 47 10.01 -3.73 -8.07
N HIS A 48 9.55 -3.27 -6.91
CA HIS A 48 9.19 -4.12 -5.77
C HIS A 48 7.68 -4.04 -5.56
N ALA A 49 7.00 -5.17 -5.42
CA ALA A 49 5.62 -5.18 -4.95
C ALA A 49 5.54 -4.86 -3.45
N HIS A 50 4.35 -4.47 -2.99
CA HIS A 50 4.05 -4.42 -1.56
C HIS A 50 4.13 -5.83 -0.96
N SER A 51 4.37 -5.90 0.35
CA SER A 51 4.50 -7.18 1.06
C SER A 51 3.19 -7.97 1.17
N TYR A 52 2.05 -7.30 1.02
CA TYR A 52 0.70 -7.89 1.03
C TYR A 52 -0.19 -7.11 0.06
N GLN A 53 -1.35 -7.68 -0.28
CA GLN A 53 -2.26 -7.07 -1.25
C GLN A 53 -2.98 -5.88 -0.66
N VAL A 54 -2.80 -4.71 -1.25
CA VAL A 54 -3.51 -3.48 -0.88
C VAL A 54 -4.78 -3.37 -1.71
N ALA A 55 -5.94 -3.34 -1.06
CA ALA A 55 -7.24 -3.50 -1.69
C ALA A 55 -7.53 -2.49 -2.83
N TYR A 56 -7.03 -1.25 -2.72
CA TYR A 56 -7.25 -0.20 -3.70
C TYR A 56 -6.22 -0.19 -4.85
N TYR A 57 -5.17 -1.02 -4.81
CA TYR A 57 -4.24 -1.20 -5.93
C TYR A 57 -4.69 -2.29 -6.89
N LYS A 58 -6.00 -2.50 -7.08
CA LYS A 58 -6.49 -3.39 -8.12
C LYS A 58 -6.20 -2.83 -9.52
N PRO A 59 -5.98 -3.69 -10.54
CA PRO A 59 -5.77 -5.14 -10.41
C PRO A 59 -4.46 -5.47 -9.66
N THR A 60 -4.49 -6.54 -8.86
CA THR A 60 -3.33 -6.99 -8.06
C THR A 60 -2.15 -7.34 -8.97
N GLY A 61 -0.92 -7.20 -8.47
CA GLY A 61 0.30 -7.41 -9.27
C GLY A 61 0.77 -6.18 -10.06
N LEU A 62 0.03 -5.06 -10.05
CA LEU A 62 0.43 -3.80 -10.70
C LEU A 62 0.69 -2.66 -9.68
N ASP A 63 1.47 -2.94 -8.66
CA ASP A 63 1.80 -2.02 -7.56
C ASP A 63 3.32 -1.88 -7.36
N ALA A 64 3.81 -0.70 -7.00
CA ALA A 64 5.23 -0.47 -6.77
C ALA A 64 5.45 0.18 -5.40
N ALA A 65 6.14 -0.53 -4.51
CA ALA A 65 6.55 -0.05 -3.21
C ALA A 65 7.97 0.54 -3.30
N VAL A 66 8.14 1.75 -2.77
CA VAL A 66 9.43 2.44 -2.66
C VAL A 66 9.68 2.71 -1.18
N ILE A 67 10.87 2.35 -0.71
CA ILE A 67 11.31 2.52 0.68
C ILE A 67 12.77 2.93 0.63
N GLN A 68 13.09 4.19 0.87
CA GLN A 68 14.48 4.65 0.83
C GLN A 68 15.25 4.15 2.07
N PRO A 69 16.53 3.73 1.93
CA PRO A 69 17.30 3.59 0.68
C PRO A 69 17.19 2.19 0.01
N TYR A 70 16.33 1.30 0.50
CA TYR A 70 16.36 -0.14 0.20
C TYR A 70 15.58 -0.60 -1.04
N LYS A 71 14.50 0.09 -1.41
CA LYS A 71 13.62 -0.27 -2.53
C LYS A 71 13.35 0.95 -3.38
N ASP A 72 13.60 0.85 -4.69
CA ASP A 72 13.38 1.94 -5.63
C ASP A 72 12.49 1.50 -6.82
N LEU A 73 12.03 2.47 -7.60
CA LEU A 73 11.40 2.28 -8.90
C LEU A 73 12.30 2.86 -9.98
N ARG A 74 12.96 1.98 -10.75
CA ARG A 74 13.89 2.41 -11.81
C ARG A 74 13.34 2.03 -13.17
N VAL A 75 13.30 3.00 -14.07
CA VAL A 75 12.76 2.85 -15.42
C VAL A 75 13.75 3.43 -16.43
N LEU A 76 13.93 2.74 -17.55
CA LEU A 76 14.73 3.24 -18.66
C LEU A 76 13.84 3.96 -19.66
N ASN A 77 14.21 5.17 -20.06
CA ASN A 77 13.67 5.76 -21.29
C ASN A 77 14.53 5.28 -22.47
N ASP A 78 14.04 4.27 -23.20
CA ASP A 78 14.61 3.77 -24.45
C ASP A 78 13.80 4.21 -25.68
N THR A 79 13.02 5.29 -25.55
CA THR A 79 12.28 5.88 -26.68
C THR A 79 13.21 6.79 -27.50
N PRO A 80 12.87 7.12 -28.77
CA PRO A 80 13.69 7.99 -29.62
C PRO A 80 13.83 9.44 -29.13
N GLY A 81 13.14 9.83 -28.06
CA GLY A 81 13.12 11.21 -27.58
C GLY A 81 12.94 11.34 -26.07
N TYR A 82 12.79 12.57 -25.62
CA TYR A 82 12.51 12.86 -24.22
C TYR A 82 11.06 12.50 -23.87
N ILE A 83 10.86 12.10 -22.62
CA ILE A 83 9.53 11.91 -22.03
C ILE A 83 9.29 13.02 -21.02
N LEU A 84 8.26 13.83 -21.26
CA LEU A 84 7.75 14.77 -20.27
C LEU A 84 6.81 14.02 -19.33
N VAL A 85 7.13 14.04 -18.04
CA VAL A 85 6.27 13.53 -16.97
C VAL A 85 5.56 14.70 -16.31
N GLN A 86 4.25 14.77 -16.46
CA GLN A 86 3.42 15.79 -15.82
C GLN A 86 2.51 15.17 -14.77
N ARG A 87 2.47 15.75 -13.58
CA ARG A 87 1.52 15.38 -12.52
C ARG A 87 0.35 16.34 -12.47
N SER A 88 -0.83 15.83 -12.15
CA SER A 88 -1.98 16.64 -11.75
C SER A 88 -2.68 16.00 -10.53
N VAL A 89 -3.23 16.85 -9.66
CA VAL A 89 -3.98 16.42 -8.47
C VAL A 89 -5.31 17.15 -8.45
N GLN A 90 -6.40 16.40 -8.36
CA GLN A 90 -7.76 16.94 -8.23
C GLN A 90 -8.46 16.23 -7.07
N GLY A 91 -8.73 16.95 -5.99
CA GLY A 91 -9.21 16.35 -4.74
C GLY A 91 -8.23 15.29 -4.23
N THR A 92 -8.69 14.05 -4.09
CA THR A 92 -7.89 12.88 -3.67
C THR A 92 -7.32 12.07 -4.85
N THR A 93 -7.50 12.54 -6.09
CA THR A 93 -7.06 11.85 -7.30
C THR A 93 -5.71 12.40 -7.78
N LEU A 94 -4.69 11.54 -7.82
CA LEU A 94 -3.39 11.81 -8.45
C LEU A 94 -3.37 11.21 -9.87
N ARG A 95 -2.92 11.98 -10.86
CA ARG A 95 -2.70 11.52 -12.24
C ARG A 95 -1.28 11.84 -12.68
N PHE A 96 -0.72 10.95 -13.50
CA PHE A 96 0.48 11.18 -14.26
C PHE A 96 0.17 11.10 -15.75
N HIS A 97 0.66 12.08 -16.50
CA HIS A 97 0.61 12.13 -17.94
C HIS A 97 2.03 12.00 -18.48
N LEU A 98 2.22 11.08 -19.42
CA LEU A 98 3.48 10.89 -20.12
C LEU A 98 3.31 11.39 -21.55
N PHE A 99 4.13 12.36 -21.94
CA PHE A 99 4.16 12.88 -23.30
C PHE A 99 5.53 12.56 -23.91
N GLY A 100 5.53 12.03 -25.12
CA GLY A 100 6.75 11.66 -25.83
C GLY A 100 6.44 11.06 -27.19
N THR A 101 7.47 10.64 -27.91
CA THR A 101 7.33 9.96 -29.21
C THR A 101 6.82 8.55 -29.00
N LYS A 102 5.63 8.25 -29.54
CA LYS A 102 5.09 6.89 -29.52
C LYS A 102 5.75 6.05 -30.61
N ASP A 103 6.54 5.06 -30.20
CA ASP A 103 7.27 4.13 -31.07
C ASP A 103 6.91 2.65 -30.79
N ARG A 104 5.94 2.39 -29.91
CA ARG A 104 5.55 1.06 -29.46
C ARG A 104 4.09 0.95 -29.07
N GLU A 105 3.61 -0.28 -29.01
CA GLU A 105 2.31 -0.66 -28.48
C GLU A 105 2.45 -1.69 -27.37
N VAL A 106 1.55 -1.63 -26.39
CA VAL A 106 1.55 -2.50 -25.22
C VAL A 106 0.28 -3.33 -25.19
N ARG A 107 0.43 -4.63 -25.01
CA ARG A 107 -0.63 -5.54 -24.60
C ARG A 107 -0.24 -6.18 -23.27
N TRP A 108 -1.22 -6.48 -22.43
CA TRP A 108 -0.95 -7.11 -21.13
C TRP A 108 -2.08 -8.07 -20.76
N GLU A 109 -1.75 -9.08 -19.97
CA GLU A 109 -2.63 -10.16 -19.55
C GLU A 109 -2.45 -10.48 -18.07
N GLY A 110 -3.52 -11.02 -17.45
CA GLY A 110 -3.60 -11.33 -16.04
C GLY A 110 -4.49 -10.35 -15.26
N PRO A 111 -4.39 -10.29 -13.93
CA PRO A 111 -3.46 -11.04 -13.08
C PRO A 111 -3.77 -12.55 -13.04
N PHE A 112 -2.75 -13.37 -13.24
CA PHE A 112 -2.79 -14.81 -12.98
C PHE A 112 -2.41 -15.05 -11.52
N VAL A 113 -3.33 -15.57 -10.72
CA VAL A 113 -3.14 -15.72 -9.27
C VAL A 113 -2.97 -17.19 -8.90
N SER A 114 -1.92 -17.50 -8.15
CA SER A 114 -1.61 -18.84 -7.65
C SER A 114 -1.15 -18.79 -6.18
N GLU A 115 -0.93 -19.97 -5.58
CA GLU A 115 -0.39 -20.10 -4.21
C GLU A 115 -1.17 -19.28 -3.16
N ARG A 116 -2.50 -19.26 -3.27
CA ARG A 116 -3.36 -18.49 -2.37
C ARG A 116 -3.26 -19.01 -0.94
N LYS A 117 -3.16 -18.08 0.02
CA LYS A 117 -3.15 -18.34 1.45
C LYS A 117 -4.21 -17.48 2.12
N PRO A 118 -5.06 -18.04 2.99
CA PRO A 118 -6.07 -17.26 3.68
C PRO A 118 -5.43 -16.16 4.53
N PRO A 119 -6.15 -15.05 4.79
CA PRO A 119 -5.65 -14.01 5.68
C PRO A 119 -5.32 -14.56 7.07
N LEU A 120 -4.37 -13.91 7.76
CA LEU A 120 -4.02 -14.27 9.13
C LEU A 120 -5.15 -13.82 10.10
N PRO A 121 -5.24 -14.43 11.29
CA PRO A 121 -6.11 -13.92 12.35
C PRO A 121 -5.85 -12.43 12.64
N PRO A 122 -6.87 -11.67 13.03
CA PRO A 122 -6.71 -10.26 13.33
C PRO A 122 -5.79 -10.04 14.54
N LYS A 123 -5.09 -8.90 14.55
CA LYS A 123 -4.22 -8.47 15.64
C LYS A 123 -4.83 -7.26 16.34
N GLU A 124 -4.81 -7.26 17.67
CA GLU A 124 -5.20 -6.11 18.47
C GLU A 124 -3.95 -5.47 19.08
N VAL A 125 -3.86 -4.15 18.99
CA VAL A 125 -2.77 -3.34 19.53
C VAL A 125 -3.37 -2.33 20.48
N VAL A 126 -2.91 -2.34 21.74
CA VAL A 126 -3.39 -1.37 22.74
C VAL A 126 -2.83 0.00 22.39
N GLU A 127 -3.71 0.99 22.26
CA GLU A 127 -3.37 2.39 22.01
C GLU A 127 -3.82 3.22 23.21
N PRO A 128 -2.89 3.60 24.12
CA PRO A 128 -3.21 4.34 25.34
C PRO A 128 -3.91 5.68 25.11
N SER A 129 -3.72 6.29 23.92
CA SER A 129 -4.39 7.55 23.57
C SER A 129 -5.88 7.38 23.22
N LEU A 130 -6.37 6.15 23.00
CA LEU A 130 -7.79 5.90 22.74
C LEU A 130 -8.60 5.82 24.05
N PRO A 131 -9.87 6.27 24.06
CA PRO A 131 -10.74 6.11 25.23
C PRO A 131 -10.89 4.63 25.62
N PRO A 132 -10.97 4.29 26.93
CA PRO A 132 -11.17 2.92 27.37
C PRO A 132 -12.36 2.22 26.71
N GLY A 133 -12.18 0.97 26.28
CA GLY A 133 -13.20 0.18 25.58
C GLY A 133 -13.39 0.53 24.09
N THR A 134 -12.65 1.49 23.54
CA THR A 134 -12.67 1.79 22.10
C THR A 134 -12.06 0.65 21.30
N ARG A 135 -12.61 0.38 20.11
CA ARG A 135 -12.01 -0.53 19.12
C ARG A 135 -12.08 0.10 17.73
N LYS A 136 -10.92 0.39 17.15
CA LYS A 136 -10.79 1.07 15.85
C LYS A 136 -9.97 0.21 14.90
N GLN A 137 -10.57 -0.19 13.77
CA GLN A 137 -9.82 -0.86 12.72
C GLN A 137 -8.91 0.14 12.01
N VAL A 138 -7.63 -0.20 11.88
CA VAL A 138 -6.62 0.62 11.19
C VAL A 138 -5.99 -0.09 10.01
N ASP A 139 -6.20 -1.40 9.89
CA ASP A 139 -5.81 -2.16 8.70
C ASP A 139 -6.75 -3.34 8.41
N PHE A 140 -6.77 -3.75 7.16
CA PHE A 140 -7.69 -4.76 6.62
C PHE A 140 -6.95 -6.05 6.32
N ALA A 141 -7.63 -7.17 6.57
CA ALA A 141 -7.11 -8.49 6.24
C ALA A 141 -6.93 -8.63 4.72
N ALA A 142 -5.83 -9.25 4.31
CA ALA A 142 -5.52 -9.53 2.91
C ALA A 142 -5.05 -10.97 2.74
N GLU A 143 -5.51 -11.63 1.68
CA GLU A 143 -5.01 -12.95 1.33
C GLU A 143 -3.56 -12.87 0.82
N GLY A 144 -2.78 -13.89 1.16
CA GLY A 144 -1.47 -14.09 0.53
C GLY A 144 -1.66 -14.75 -0.84
N ALA A 145 -0.80 -14.42 -1.79
CA ALA A 145 -0.84 -15.03 -3.12
C ALA A 145 0.44 -14.73 -3.89
N LYS A 146 0.74 -15.56 -4.88
CA LYS A 146 1.65 -15.23 -5.97
C LYS A 146 0.83 -14.73 -7.15
N VAL A 147 1.20 -13.57 -7.68
CA VAL A 147 0.49 -12.92 -8.79
C VAL A 147 1.47 -12.69 -9.93
N GLU A 148 1.10 -13.14 -11.12
CA GLU A 148 1.82 -12.89 -12.36
C GLU A 148 1.00 -11.97 -13.28
N VAL A 149 1.65 -10.94 -13.82
CA VAL A 149 1.12 -10.09 -14.89
C VAL A 149 2.08 -10.18 -16.05
N ARG A 150 1.58 -10.45 -17.26
CA ARG A 150 2.38 -10.55 -18.48
C ARG A 150 2.17 -9.31 -19.32
N ARG A 151 3.22 -8.84 -19.97
CA ARG A 151 3.14 -7.72 -20.93
C ARG A 151 3.98 -8.03 -22.16
N THR A 152 3.40 -7.69 -23.31
CA THR A 152 4.03 -7.74 -24.62
C THR A 152 4.13 -6.31 -25.15
N VAL A 153 5.34 -5.90 -25.51
CA VAL A 153 5.66 -4.61 -26.12
C VAL A 153 6.07 -4.85 -27.56
N ARG A 154 5.31 -4.30 -28.51
CA ARG A 154 5.62 -4.36 -29.95
C ARG A 154 6.13 -3.00 -30.40
N TYR A 155 7.37 -2.95 -30.87
CA TYR A 155 8.03 -1.73 -31.35
C TYR A 155 7.67 -1.48 -32.82
N GLY A 156 7.75 -0.22 -33.25
CA GLY A 156 7.45 0.20 -34.61
C GLY A 156 8.40 -0.36 -35.66
N ASP A 157 9.61 -0.76 -35.26
CA ASP A 157 10.59 -1.45 -36.11
C ASP A 157 10.34 -2.97 -36.24
N GLY A 158 9.24 -3.46 -35.65
CA GLY A 158 8.86 -4.87 -35.69
C GLY A 158 9.41 -5.73 -34.56
N ARG A 159 10.34 -5.21 -33.71
CA ARG A 159 10.78 -5.95 -32.52
C ARG A 159 9.60 -6.20 -31.58
N VAL A 160 9.64 -7.35 -30.91
CA VAL A 160 8.68 -7.71 -29.86
C VAL A 160 9.47 -8.07 -28.61
N LYS A 161 9.04 -7.54 -27.47
CA LYS A 161 9.59 -7.86 -26.15
C LYS A 161 8.47 -8.31 -25.24
N GLU A 162 8.72 -9.38 -24.51
CA GLU A 162 7.81 -9.87 -23.47
C GLU A 162 8.45 -9.70 -22.12
N ASP A 163 7.66 -9.28 -21.13
CA ASP A 163 8.05 -9.28 -19.74
C ASP A 163 6.95 -9.83 -18.84
N LYS A 164 7.38 -10.33 -17.69
CA LYS A 164 6.51 -10.82 -16.63
C LYS A 164 6.84 -10.10 -15.33
N LEU A 165 5.79 -9.65 -14.66
CA LEU A 165 5.86 -9.10 -13.32
C LEU A 165 5.35 -10.17 -12.37
N VAL A 166 6.21 -10.59 -11.44
CA VAL A 166 5.84 -11.55 -10.40
C VAL A 166 5.81 -10.81 -9.07
N SER A 167 4.67 -10.85 -8.40
CA SER A 167 4.46 -10.28 -7.07
C SER A 167 4.14 -11.40 -6.09
N VAL A 168 4.84 -11.45 -4.97
CA VAL A 168 4.61 -12.45 -3.91
C VAL A 168 4.10 -11.72 -2.67
N TYR A 169 2.83 -11.92 -2.37
CA TYR A 169 2.14 -11.30 -1.24
C TYR A 169 2.02 -12.29 -0.09
N ARG A 170 2.39 -11.84 1.10
CA ARG A 170 2.15 -12.56 2.36
C ARG A 170 0.70 -12.37 2.78
N PRO A 171 0.07 -13.37 3.41
CA PRO A 171 -1.23 -13.18 4.04
C PRO A 171 -1.09 -12.16 5.18
N TRP A 172 -2.13 -11.37 5.38
CA TRP A 172 -2.13 -10.28 6.36
C TRP A 172 -3.44 -10.30 7.16
N GLY A 173 -3.33 -10.14 8.47
CA GLY A 173 -4.49 -10.06 9.36
C GLY A 173 -4.92 -8.62 9.57
N ALA A 174 -6.22 -8.39 9.76
CA ALA A 174 -6.72 -7.06 10.09
C ALA A 174 -6.11 -6.56 11.41
N VAL A 175 -5.80 -5.27 11.49
CA VAL A 175 -5.24 -4.65 12.70
C VAL A 175 -6.27 -3.72 13.33
N TYR A 176 -6.49 -3.90 14.63
CA TYR A 176 -7.37 -3.07 15.43
C TYR A 176 -6.58 -2.38 16.54
N LEU A 177 -6.72 -1.07 16.65
CA LEU A 177 -6.31 -0.33 17.84
C LEU A 177 -7.42 -0.43 18.89
N VAL A 178 -7.06 -0.84 20.10
CA VAL A 178 -8.00 -0.95 21.23
C VAL A 178 -7.59 -0.01 22.35
N GLY A 179 -8.57 0.67 22.95
CA GLY A 179 -8.35 1.48 24.14
C GLY A 179 -8.02 0.59 25.36
N PRO A 180 -7.35 1.15 26.38
CA PRO A 180 -7.02 0.41 27.59
C PRO A 180 -8.29 -0.10 28.28
N THR A 181 -8.17 -1.20 29.03
CA THR A 181 -9.29 -1.70 29.83
C THR A 181 -9.62 -0.67 30.93
N PRO A 182 -10.90 -0.27 31.10
CA PRO A 182 -11.27 0.60 32.20
C PRO A 182 -10.91 -0.07 33.54
N PRO A 183 -10.45 0.68 34.55
CA PRO A 183 -10.29 0.12 35.89
C PRO A 183 -11.64 -0.45 36.37
N PRO A 184 -11.63 -1.56 37.13
CA PRO A 184 -12.85 -2.13 37.68
C PRO A 184 -13.62 -1.07 38.48
N LYS A 185 -14.94 -1.03 38.28
CA LYS A 185 -15.82 -0.07 38.96
C LYS A 185 -15.69 -0.28 40.47
N ALA A 186 -15.41 0.80 41.23
CA ALA A 186 -15.33 0.72 42.68
C ALA A 186 -16.64 0.12 43.25
N PRO A 187 -16.57 -0.71 44.30
CA PRO A 187 -17.77 -1.23 44.96
C PRO A 187 -18.70 -0.08 45.35
N PRO A 188 -20.02 -0.26 45.25
CA PRO A 188 -20.97 0.76 45.72
C PRO A 188 -20.66 1.09 47.18
N ALA A 189 -20.60 2.38 47.50
CA ALA A 189 -20.38 2.83 48.87
C ALA A 189 -21.45 2.20 49.78
N PRO A 190 -21.06 1.72 50.98
CA PRO A 190 -22.02 1.15 51.92
C PRO A 190 -23.12 2.19 52.17
N GLN A 191 -24.38 1.78 51.99
CA GLN A 191 -25.52 2.62 52.33
C GLN A 191 -25.40 2.95 53.81
N GLY A 192 -25.15 4.23 54.11
CA GLY A 192 -25.08 4.72 55.47
C GLY A 192 -26.37 4.36 56.18
N GLY A 193 -26.29 3.42 57.12
CA GLY A 193 -27.41 3.07 57.98
C GLY A 193 -27.83 4.32 58.73
N GLY A 194 -28.97 4.89 58.35
CA GLY A 194 -29.66 5.92 59.10
C GLY A 194 -30.09 5.33 60.44
N GLY A 195 -29.18 5.35 61.41
CA GLY A 195 -29.48 5.10 62.80
C GLY A 195 -30.27 6.30 63.34
N GLY A 196 -31.59 6.22 63.23
CA GLY A 196 -32.48 7.05 64.03
C GLY A 196 -32.25 6.71 65.51
N ALA A 197 -31.86 7.71 66.29
CA ALA A 197 -31.90 7.62 67.74
C ALA A 197 -33.32 7.99 68.22
N PRO A 198 -33.86 7.29 69.24
CA PRO A 198 -35.16 7.60 69.83
C PRO A 198 -35.17 8.89 70.65
#